data_AF-A0A1E3XH18-F1
#
_entry.id   AF-A0A1E3XH18-F1
#
_cell.length_a   1.000
_cell.length_b   1.000
_cell.length_c   1.000
_cell.angle_alpha   90.00
_cell.angle_beta   90.00
_cell.angle_gamma   90.00
#
_symmetry.space_group_name_H-M   'P 1'
#
loop_
_entity.id
_entity.type
_entity.pdbx_description
1 polymer ?
#
loop_
_entity_poly.entity_id
_entity_poly.type
_entity_poly.pdbx_seq_one_letter_code
_entity_poly.pdbx_strand_id
1 'polypeptide(L)' 'MNKDEMKRRTRQFALRVIRLVESSPKRKTTDVPGKQLLRSGTSAGANYRAACRAKSSANFTAGSGL' A
#
# COMPACT_ATOMS: atom_id res chain seq x y z
N MET A 1 -8.11 -7.04 -15.75
CA MET A 1 -8.34 -6.34 -14.46
C MET A 1 -8.41 -4.84 -14.73
N ASN A 2 -9.52 -4.17 -14.41
CA ASN A 2 -9.72 -2.75 -14.75
C ASN A 2 -9.16 -1.81 -13.64
N LYS A 3 -8.94 -0.53 -13.97
CA LYS A 3 -8.40 0.52 -13.11
C LYS A 3 -9.14 0.64 -11.77
N ASP A 4 -10.47 0.59 -11.82
CA ASP A 4 -11.29 0.74 -10.62
C ASP A 4 -11.24 -0.48 -9.71
N GLU A 5 -11.05 -1.69 -10.28
CA GLU A 5 -10.86 -2.89 -9.48
C GLU A 5 -9.54 -2.84 -8.71
N MET A 6 -8.47 -2.35 -9.33
CA MET A 6 -7.18 -2.17 -8.63
C MET A 6 -7.22 -1.06 -7.57
N LYS A 7 -7.94 0.04 -7.81
CA LYS A 7 -8.19 1.03 -6.74
C LYS A 7 -8.93 0.40 -5.56
N ARG A 8 -9.94 -0.44 -5.82
CA ARG A 8 -10.70 -1.15 -4.79
C ARG A 8 -9.81 -2.13 -4.01
N ARG A 9 -9.03 -2.95 -4.71
CA ARG A 9 -8.13 -3.94 -4.10
C ARG A 9 -7.03 -3.29 -3.26
N THR A 10 -6.38 -2.24 -3.74
CA THR A 10 -5.34 -1.51 -2.97
C THR A 10 -5.91 -0.81 -1.73
N ARG A 11 -7.15 -0.27 -1.81
CA ARG A 11 -7.87 0.26 -0.64
C ARG A 11 -8.18 -0.83 0.38
N GLN A 12 -8.74 -1.96 -0.06
CA GLN A 12 -9.04 -3.09 0.82
C GLN A 12 -7.78 -3.66 1.48
N PHE A 13 -6.68 -3.73 0.73
CA PHE A 13 -5.38 -4.14 1.25
C PHE A 13 -4.91 -3.23 2.39
N ALA A 14 -4.93 -1.91 2.19
CA ALA A 14 -4.57 -0.95 3.25
C ALA A 14 -5.44 -1.11 4.50
N LEU A 15 -6.76 -1.29 4.34
CA LEU A 15 -7.67 -1.52 5.47
C LEU A 15 -7.36 -2.84 6.21
N ARG A 16 -6.99 -3.90 5.49
CA ARG A 16 -6.58 -5.18 6.10
C ARG A 16 -5.30 -5.04 6.88
N VAL A 17 -4.32 -4.28 6.38
CA VAL A 17 -3.06 -4.01 7.08
C VAL A 17 -3.32 -3.25 8.39
N ILE A 18 -4.18 -2.22 8.36
CA ILE A 18 -4.56 -1.48 9.57
C ILE A 18 -5.17 -2.43 10.61
N ARG A 19 -6.17 -3.22 10.21
CA ARG A 19 -6.82 -4.19 11.11
C ARG A 19 -5.86 -5.23 11.67
N LEU A 20 -4.90 -5.70 10.87
CA LEU A 20 -3.87 -6.63 11.32
C LEU A 20 -3.01 -6.01 12.43
N VAL A 21 -2.53 -4.78 12.21
CA VAL A 21 -1.69 -4.07 13.19
C VAL A 21 -2.50 -3.76 14.46
N GLU A 22 -3.76 -3.37 14.34
CA GLU A 22 -4.67 -3.12 15.47
C GLU A 22 -4.97 -4.39 16.28
N SER A 23 -5.06 -5.55 15.63
CA SER A 23 -5.30 -6.83 16.30
C SER A 23 -4.08 -7.40 17.04
N SER A 24 -2.90 -6.82 16.83
CA SER A 24 -1.67 -7.30 17.42
C SER A 24 -1.53 -6.86 18.89
N PRO A 25 -1.00 -7.72 19.78
CA PRO A 25 -0.69 -7.32 21.15
C PRO A 25 0.24 -6.11 21.16
N LYS A 26 -0.11 -5.05 21.92
CA LYS A 26 0.74 -3.86 22.07
C LYS A 26 2.00 -4.19 22.87
N ARG A 27 3.06 -4.59 22.16
CA ARG A 27 4.39 -4.90 22.73
C ARG A 27 5.45 -4.09 21.99
N LYS A 28 6.59 -3.84 22.63
CA LYS A 28 7.72 -3.16 21.98
C LYS A 28 8.19 -3.90 20.71
N THR A 29 8.08 -5.22 20.70
CA THR A 29 8.44 -6.08 19.57
C THR A 29 7.49 -5.94 18.37
N THR A 30 6.24 -5.54 18.58
CA THR A 30 5.23 -5.38 17.52
C THR A 30 5.13 -3.95 17.00
N ASP A 31 5.70 -2.97 17.72
CA ASP A 31 5.63 -1.55 17.36
C ASP A 31 6.41 -1.24 16.07
N VAL A 32 7.65 -1.72 15.95
CA VAL A 32 8.48 -1.49 14.76
C VAL A 32 7.91 -2.19 13.52
N PRO A 33 7.59 -3.50 13.53
CA PRO A 33 6.98 -4.17 12.39
C PRO A 33 5.60 -3.60 12.05
N GLY A 34 4.80 -3.22 13.06
CA GLY A 34 3.49 -2.60 12.86
C GLY A 34 3.60 -1.26 12.12
N LYS A 35 4.52 -0.38 12.53
CA LYS A 35 4.79 0.89 11.84
C LYS A 35 5.28 0.68 10.40
N GLN A 36 6.17 -0.28 10.18
CA GLN A 36 6.66 -0.63 8.84
C GLN A 36 5.52 -1.13 7.94
N LEU A 37 4.67 -2.02 8.46
CA LEU A 37 3.49 -2.53 7.75
C LEU A 37 2.50 -1.41 7.42
N LEU A 38 2.19 -0.52 8.36
CA LEU A 38 1.31 0.61 8.08
C LEU A 38 1.84 1.50 6.96
N ARG A 39 3.15 1.80 6.95
CA ARG A 39 3.77 2.63 5.91
C ARG A 39 3.79 1.96 4.54
N SER A 40 4.21 0.69 4.46
CA SER A 40 4.29 -0.04 3.19
C SER A 40 2.90 -0.46 2.67
N GLY A 41 1.98 -0.82 3.56
CA GLY A 41 0.62 -1.23 3.23
C GLY A 41 -0.23 -0.10 2.63
N THR A 42 -0.10 1.11 3.18
CA THR A 42 -0.84 2.29 2.70
C THR A 42 -0.21 2.91 1.45
N SER A 43 1.10 2.79 1.25
CA SER A 43 1.79 3.31 0.06
C SER A 43 1.35 2.61 -1.24
N ALA A 44 0.94 1.34 -1.20
CA ALA A 44 0.46 0.61 -2.36
C ALA A 44 -0.70 1.32 -3.09
N GLY A 45 -1.67 1.87 -2.34
CA GLY A 45 -2.78 2.64 -2.91
C GLY A 45 -2.39 4.03 -3.40
N ALA A 46 -1.34 4.62 -2.84
CA ALA A 46 -0.77 5.89 -3.31
C ALA A 46 0.01 5.69 -4.62
N ASN A 47 0.86 4.66 -4.67
CA ASN A 47 1.64 4.28 -5.84
C ASN A 47 0.73 3.89 -7.00
N TYR A 48 -0.32 3.12 -6.75
CA TYR A 48 -1.29 2.79 -7.80
C TYR A 48 -1.98 4.04 -8.37
N ARG A 49 -2.35 5.00 -7.51
CA ARG A 49 -2.92 6.29 -7.94
C ARG A 49 -1.91 7.16 -8.68
N ALA A 50 -0.62 7.08 -8.35
CA ALA A 50 0.45 7.75 -9.08
C ALA A 50 0.63 7.13 -10.47
N ALA A 51 0.70 5.79 -10.57
CA ALA A 51 0.75 5.07 -11.83
C ALA A 51 -0.46 5.37 -12.73
N CYS A 52 -1.65 5.47 -12.14
CA CYS A 52 -2.88 5.87 -12.83
C CYS A 52 -2.88 7.29 -13.40
N ARG A 53 -1.97 8.16 -12.94
CA ARG A 53 -1.78 9.56 -13.35
C ARG A 53 -0.55 9.74 -14.24
N ALA A 54 0.32 8.74 -14.32
CA ALA A 54 1.48 8.76 -15.22
C ALA A 54 1.01 8.79 -16.68
N LYS A 55 1.49 9.77 -17.44
CA LYS A 55 1.10 10.02 -18.84
C LYS A 55 1.87 9.16 -19.86
N SER A 56 2.88 8.37 -19.46
CA SER A 56 3.60 7.45 -20.35
C SER A 56 4.01 6.17 -19.64
N SER A 57 4.15 5.08 -20.41
CA SER A 57 4.65 3.77 -19.98
C SER A 57 6.08 3.81 -19.42
N ALA A 58 6.89 4.79 -19.83
CA ALA A 58 8.27 4.97 -19.32
C ALA A 58 8.31 5.49 -17.87
N ASN A 59 7.27 6.19 -17.41
CA ASN A 59 7.17 6.65 -16.02
C ASN A 59 6.53 5.59 -15.09
N PHE A 60 6.13 4.43 -15.63
CA PHE A 60 5.54 3.33 -14.87
C PHE A 60 6.61 2.47 -14.16
N THR A 61 7.77 2.26 -14.79
CA THR A 61 8.88 1.48 -14.25
C THR A 61 9.71 2.27 -13.23
N ALA A 62 9.90 3.58 -13.43
CA ALA A 62 10.70 4.42 -12.53
C ALA A 62 10.08 4.66 -11.14
N GLY A 63 8.76 4.52 -10.99
CA GLY A 63 8.07 4.62 -9.70
C GLY A 63 8.02 3.31 -8.90
N SER A 64 8.48 2.21 -9.51
CA SER A 64 8.50 0.86 -8.95
C SER A 64 9.96 0.47 -8.66
N GLY A 65 10.65 1.28 -7.87
CA GLY A 65 12.05 1.05 -7.50
C GLY A 65 12.24 -0.28 -6.79
N LEU A 66 12.63 -1.29 -7.58
CA LEU A 66 13.73 -2.20 -7.26
C LEU A 66 15.04 -1.47 -7.56
#